data_AF-A0A2D3WQT7-F1
#
_entry.id   AF-A0A2D3WQT7-F1
#
_cell.length_a   1.000
_cell.length_b   1.000
_cell.length_c   1.000
_cell.angle_alpha   90.00
_cell.angle_beta   90.00
_cell.angle_gamma   90.00
#
_symmetry.space_group_name_H-M   'P 1'
#
loop_
_entity.id
_entity.type
_entity.pdbx_description
1 polymer ?
#
loop_
_entity_poly.entity_id
_entity_poly.type
_entity_poly.pdbx_seq_one_letter_code
_entity_poly.pdbx_strand_id
1 'polypeptide(L)'
;MHKQNFITVTLIITGLALNPVMGETAERRIGFSTVNHHSVVSSIAKVLHNRGLEEDAAKAIASEFVSEEENSLLEMVICLLENHDIVTREEVLAYLGQAALHKQKLDFKSYDQLIGMVEKIKQNPTEENTRKKLSELAKVTRQLFA
;
A
#
# COMPACT_ATOMS: atom_id res chain seq x y z
N MET A 1 48.52 8.45 49.02
CA MET A 1 47.22 7.75 48.86
C MET A 1 46.84 7.83 47.39
N HIS A 2 46.77 6.68 46.70
CA HIS A 2 46.74 6.57 45.24
C HIS A 2 45.34 6.78 44.64
N LYS A 3 45.29 7.59 43.58
CA LYS A 3 44.16 7.83 42.68
C LYS A 3 43.87 6.59 41.83
N GLN A 4 42.60 6.36 41.46
CA GLN A 4 42.16 6.09 40.07
C GLN A 4 40.64 5.93 40.01
N ASN A 5 40.01 6.73 39.14
CA ASN A 5 38.59 6.63 38.78
C ASN A 5 38.41 5.44 37.83
N PHE A 6 37.53 4.51 38.18
CA PHE A 6 37.10 3.45 37.27
C PHE A 6 35.70 3.79 36.74
N ILE A 7 35.63 4.12 35.45
CA ILE A 7 34.38 4.15 34.70
C ILE A 7 34.23 2.77 34.09
N THR A 8 33.24 2.01 34.55
CA THR A 8 32.94 0.68 34.04
C THR A 8 31.75 0.77 33.10
N VAL A 9 32.02 0.67 31.79
CA VAL A 9 31.00 0.47 30.76
C VAL A 9 30.84 -1.04 30.58
N THR A 10 29.72 -1.60 31.03
CA THR A 10 29.39 -3.00 30.81
C THR A 10 28.38 -3.11 29.68
N LEU A 11 28.86 -3.55 28.52
CA LEU A 11 28.05 -3.82 27.33
C LEU A 11 27.68 -5.31 27.37
N ILE A 12 26.41 -5.63 27.64
CA ILE A 12 25.94 -7.02 27.72
C ILE A 12 25.24 -7.38 26.41
N ILE A 13 25.98 -8.06 25.54
CA ILE A 13 25.45 -8.84 24.42
C ILE A 13 25.51 -10.30 24.86
N THR A 14 24.35 -10.94 24.98
CA THR A 14 24.10 -12.38 24.81
C THR A 14 22.61 -12.58 25.10
N GLY A 15 21.80 -13.20 24.24
CA GLY A 15 22.07 -14.43 23.52
C GLY A 15 21.15 -15.50 24.11
N LEU A 16 19.98 -15.64 23.49
CA LEU A 16 18.92 -16.65 23.65
C LEU A 16 19.25 -17.90 24.49
N ALA A 17 18.44 -18.16 25.52
CA ALA A 17 17.63 -19.38 25.62
C ALA A 17 16.77 -19.37 26.90
N LEU A 18 15.63 -20.07 26.79
CA LEU A 18 14.75 -20.61 27.86
C LEU A 18 13.44 -19.85 28.16
N ASN A 19 12.39 -20.39 27.52
CA ASN A 19 11.00 -20.55 27.94
C ASN A 19 10.49 -19.72 29.13
N PRO A 20 9.53 -18.81 28.91
CA PRO A 20 8.58 -18.45 29.94
C PRO A 20 7.44 -19.47 29.97
N VAL A 21 7.41 -20.20 31.09
CA VAL A 21 6.27 -20.86 31.71
C VAL A 21 4.95 -20.10 31.50
N MET A 22 3.89 -20.87 31.25
CA MET A 22 2.50 -20.44 31.11
C MET A 22 2.07 -19.40 32.17
N GLY A 23 1.83 -18.18 31.71
CA GLY A 23 0.90 -17.26 32.33
C GLY A 23 -0.37 -17.25 31.50
N GLU A 24 -1.47 -17.73 32.05
CA GLU A 24 -2.80 -17.64 31.45
C GLU A 24 -3.22 -16.17 31.30
N THR A 25 -3.04 -15.63 30.11
CA THR A 25 -4.00 -14.73 29.47
C THR A 25 -4.04 -15.07 28.00
N ALA A 26 -4.79 -16.13 27.68
CA ALA A 26 -5.11 -16.52 26.32
C ALA A 26 -6.09 -15.51 25.69
N GLU A 27 -5.66 -14.26 25.47
CA GLU A 27 -6.24 -13.44 24.41
C GLU A 27 -5.62 -13.88 23.08
N ARG A 28 -6.17 -15.00 22.62
CA ARG A 28 -6.35 -15.42 21.23
C ARG A 28 -5.74 -14.46 20.20
N ARG A 29 -4.42 -14.51 20.01
CA ARG A 29 -3.80 -14.11 18.75
C ARG A 29 -4.29 -15.11 17.71
N ILE A 30 -5.41 -14.79 17.08
CA ILE A 30 -5.87 -15.47 15.88
C ILE A 30 -4.77 -15.22 14.85
N GLY A 31 -3.93 -16.23 14.65
CA GLY A 31 -3.05 -16.31 13.50
C GLY A 31 -3.93 -16.29 12.25
N PHE A 32 -4.06 -15.10 11.66
CA PHE A 32 -4.53 -14.96 10.30
C PHE A 32 -3.41 -15.44 9.38
N SER A 33 -3.35 -16.75 9.13
CA SER A 33 -2.78 -17.26 7.87
C SER A 33 -3.84 -17.08 6.79
N THR A 34 -4.12 -15.83 6.42
CA THR A 34 -4.83 -15.53 5.19
C THR A 34 -3.80 -15.51 4.07
N VAL A 35 -4.09 -16.22 2.99
CA VAL A 35 -3.48 -15.96 1.69
C VAL A 35 -3.61 -14.45 1.44
N ASN A 36 -2.50 -13.73 1.56
CA ASN A 36 -2.43 -12.26 1.63
C ASN A 36 -2.86 -11.62 0.30
N HIS A 37 -4.16 -11.38 0.11
CA HIS A 37 -4.58 -10.22 -0.68
C HIS A 37 -4.51 -9.00 0.25
N HIS A 38 -3.33 -8.39 0.31
CA HIS A 38 -3.14 -7.11 0.98
C HIS A 38 -4.07 -6.09 0.32
N SER A 39 -4.93 -5.42 1.09
CA SER A 39 -5.78 -4.34 0.60
C SER A 39 -4.95 -3.27 -0.12
N VAL A 40 -5.55 -2.54 -1.07
CA VAL A 40 -4.89 -1.43 -1.76
C VAL A 40 -4.35 -0.42 -0.75
N VAL A 41 -5.13 -0.12 0.30
CA VAL A 41 -4.71 0.73 1.43
C VAL A 41 -3.41 0.23 2.06
N SER A 42 -3.34 -1.06 2.42
CA SER A 42 -2.13 -1.63 3.04
C SER A 42 -0.93 -1.64 2.09
N SER A 43 -1.18 -1.82 0.79
CA SER A 43 -0.16 -1.79 -0.24
C SER A 43 0.39 -0.37 -0.46
N ILE A 44 -0.47 0.64 -0.46
CA ILE A 44 -0.07 2.07 -0.50
C ILE A 44 0.73 2.41 0.76
N ALA A 45 0.25 2.05 1.95
CA ALA A 45 0.97 2.28 3.20
C ALA A 45 2.37 1.66 3.16
N LYS A 46 2.50 0.44 2.64
CA LYS A 46 3.80 -0.22 2.45
C LYS A 46 4.70 0.52 1.47
N VAL A 47 4.16 1.01 0.35
CA VAL A 47 4.92 1.83 -0.62
C VAL A 47 5.42 3.12 0.05
N LEU A 48 4.58 3.78 0.84
CA LEU A 48 4.94 5.00 1.57
C LEU A 48 6.01 4.74 2.63
N HIS A 49 5.85 3.67 3.40
CA HIS A 49 6.82 3.26 4.41
C HIS A 49 8.19 2.94 3.79
N ASN A 50 8.20 2.20 2.68
CA ASN A 50 9.42 1.91 1.92
C ASN A 50 10.09 3.18 1.33
N ARG A 51 9.36 4.28 1.21
CA ARG A 51 9.88 5.60 0.81
C ARG A 51 10.37 6.45 2.00
N GLY A 52 10.36 5.90 3.21
CA GLY A 52 10.93 6.53 4.41
C GLY A 52 9.91 7.17 5.34
N LEU A 53 8.60 7.00 5.11
CA LEU A 53 7.60 7.43 6.08
C LEU A 53 7.53 6.46 7.27
N GLU A 54 7.29 6.99 8.46
CA GLU A 54 6.96 6.16 9.61
C GLU A 54 5.70 5.33 9.34
N GLU A 55 5.66 4.10 9.84
CA GLU A 55 4.62 3.13 9.52
C GLU A 55 3.21 3.64 9.85
N ASP A 56 3.04 4.27 11.02
CA ASP A 56 1.75 4.81 11.45
C ASP A 56 1.31 6.00 10.60
N ALA A 57 2.25 6.88 10.22
CA ALA A 57 1.98 7.99 9.31
C ALA A 57 1.60 7.50 7.91
N ALA A 58 2.30 6.47 7.41
CA ALA A 58 2.01 5.86 6.12
C ALA A 58 0.62 5.21 6.08
N LYS A 59 0.24 4.49 7.15
CA LYS A 59 -1.10 3.92 7.30
C LYS A 59 -2.18 5.01 7.33
N ALA A 60 -1.98 6.05 8.13
CA ALA A 60 -2.94 7.15 8.23
C ALA A 60 -3.19 7.82 6.87
N ILE A 61 -2.12 8.15 6.13
CA ILE A 61 -2.22 8.74 4.80
C ILE A 61 -2.94 7.81 3.82
N ALA A 62 -2.61 6.51 3.82
CA ALA A 62 -3.24 5.56 2.91
C ALA A 62 -4.74 5.39 3.19
N SER A 63 -5.14 5.34 4.46
CA SER A 63 -6.54 5.24 4.89
C SER A 63 -7.34 6.52 4.65
N GLU A 64 -6.72 7.70 4.72
CA GLU A 64 -7.36 8.98 4.34
C GLU A 64 -7.54 9.08 2.81
N PHE A 65 -6.61 8.51 2.05
CA PHE A 65 -6.59 8.60 0.59
C PHE A 65 -7.58 7.66 -0.11
N VAL A 66 -7.81 6.45 0.43
CA VAL A 66 -8.75 5.47 -0.12
C VAL A 66 -9.73 5.05 0.96
N SER A 67 -11.02 5.32 0.74
CA SER A 67 -12.08 4.83 1.63
C SER A 67 -12.25 3.31 1.53
N GLU A 68 -12.85 2.69 2.54
CA GLU A 68 -13.10 1.24 2.52
C GLU A 68 -13.98 0.80 1.33
N GLU A 69 -14.97 1.63 0.97
CA GLU A 69 -15.85 1.41 -0.18
C GLU A 69 -15.07 1.45 -1.50
N GLU A 70 -14.13 2.39 -1.63
CA GLU A 70 -13.30 2.55 -2.83
C GLU A 70 -12.19 1.51 -2.91
N ASN A 71 -11.76 0.91 -1.80
CA ASN A 71 -10.69 -0.08 -1.80
C ASN A 71 -11.00 -1.27 -2.71
N SER A 72 -12.23 -1.77 -2.70
CA SER A 72 -12.66 -2.88 -3.58
C SER A 72 -12.73 -2.45 -5.06
N LEU A 73 -13.18 -1.22 -5.31
CA LEU A 73 -13.18 -0.64 -6.66
C LEU A 73 -11.76 -0.52 -7.20
N LEU A 74 -10.83 0.05 -6.44
CA LEU A 74 -9.44 0.18 -6.85
C LEU A 74 -8.78 -1.17 -7.10
N GLU A 75 -9.04 -2.16 -6.24
CA GLU A 75 -8.48 -3.50 -6.42
C GLU A 75 -8.94 -4.11 -7.75
N MET A 76 -10.23 -3.98 -8.09
CA MET A 76 -10.75 -4.42 -9.37
C MET A 76 -10.13 -3.66 -10.55
N VAL A 77 -9.99 -2.34 -10.45
CA VAL A 77 -9.37 -1.50 -11.49
C VAL A 77 -7.93 -1.94 -11.73
N ILE A 78 -7.14 -2.14 -10.67
CA ILE A 78 -5.75 -2.61 -10.75
C ILE A 78 -5.71 -3.97 -11.46
N CYS A 79 -6.52 -4.93 -11.04
CA CYS A 79 -6.57 -6.26 -11.65
C CYS A 79 -6.94 -6.21 -13.14
N LEU A 80 -7.90 -5.36 -13.54
CA LEU A 80 -8.29 -5.22 -14.94
C LEU A 80 -7.19 -4.57 -15.78
N LEU A 81 -6.51 -3.56 -15.25
CA LEU A 81 -5.39 -2.91 -15.94
C LEU A 81 -4.22 -3.89 -16.16
N GLU A 82 -3.93 -4.71 -15.15
CA GLU A 82 -2.91 -5.74 -15.20
C GLU A 82 -3.28 -6.86 -16.19
N ASN A 83 -4.51 -7.39 -16.12
CA ASN A 83 -5.01 -8.44 -17.03
C ASN A 83 -5.05 -8.02 -18.50
N HIS A 84 -5.07 -6.71 -18.77
CA HIS A 84 -5.04 -6.16 -20.13
C HIS A 84 -3.66 -5.74 -20.60
N ASP A 85 -2.61 -6.04 -19.81
CA ASP A 85 -1.21 -5.67 -20.02
C ASP A 85 -1.02 -4.15 -20.22
N ILE A 86 -1.87 -3.34 -19.58
CA ILE A 86 -1.81 -1.88 -19.70
C ILE A 86 -0.72 -1.33 -18.79
N VAL A 87 -0.77 -1.67 -17.51
CA VAL A 87 0.18 -1.27 -16.45
C VAL A 87 0.26 -2.39 -15.42
N THR A 88 1.40 -2.55 -14.76
CA THR A 88 1.53 -3.54 -13.68
C THR A 88 0.95 -3.01 -12.37
N ARG A 89 0.64 -3.92 -11.45
CA ARG A 89 0.19 -3.55 -10.11
C ARG A 89 1.17 -2.64 -9.38
N GLU A 90 2.47 -2.92 -9.48
CA GLU A 90 3.52 -2.12 -8.84
C GLU A 90 3.57 -0.71 -9.40
N GLU A 91 3.43 -0.54 -10.72
CA GLU A 91 3.39 0.76 -11.38
C GLU A 91 2.20 1.59 -10.86
N VAL A 92 1.02 0.98 -10.75
CA VAL A 92 -0.18 1.65 -10.23
C VAL A 92 -0.01 2.00 -8.75
N LEU A 93 0.47 1.07 -7.91
CA LEU A 93 0.69 1.33 -6.49
C LEU A 93 1.75 2.42 -6.25
N ALA A 94 2.79 2.48 -7.08
CA ALA A 94 3.79 3.54 -7.02
C ALA A 94 3.20 4.91 -7.34
N TYR A 95 2.32 4.99 -8.34
CA TYR A 95 1.55 6.19 -8.69
C TYR A 95 0.61 6.59 -7.56
N LEU A 96 -0.18 5.66 -7.03
CA LEU A 96 -1.13 5.90 -5.94
C LEU A 96 -0.42 6.36 -4.68
N GLY A 97 0.72 5.77 -4.33
CA GLY A 97 1.54 6.24 -3.21
C GLY A 97 2.02 7.68 -3.40
N GLN A 98 2.36 8.09 -4.63
CA GLN A 98 2.71 9.48 -4.88
C GLN A 98 1.49 10.40 -4.81
N ALA A 99 0.36 10.02 -5.40
CA ALA A 99 -0.89 10.77 -5.34
C ALA A 99 -1.36 10.97 -3.87
N ALA A 100 -1.22 9.94 -3.04
CA ALA A 100 -1.55 9.98 -1.61
C ALA A 100 -0.69 10.99 -0.84
N LEU A 101 0.63 11.03 -1.08
CA LEU A 101 1.52 12.02 -0.46
C LEU A 101 1.12 13.46 -0.81
N HIS A 102 0.67 13.68 -2.03
CA HIS A 102 0.23 14.98 -2.51
C HIS A 102 -1.26 15.27 -2.22
N LYS A 103 -1.94 14.39 -1.46
CA LYS A 103 -3.38 14.49 -1.14
C LYS A 103 -4.25 14.73 -2.38
N GLN A 104 -3.89 14.12 -3.49
CA GLN A 104 -4.65 14.25 -4.73
C GLN A 104 -5.97 13.50 -4.61
N LYS A 105 -7.06 14.09 -5.10
CA LYS A 105 -8.32 13.39 -5.19
C LYS A 105 -8.39 12.63 -6.52
N LEU A 106 -8.55 11.32 -6.45
CA LEU A 106 -8.69 10.46 -7.63
C LEU A 106 -10.12 9.94 -7.75
N ASP A 107 -10.60 9.80 -8.97
CA ASP A 107 -11.89 9.24 -9.34
C ASP A 107 -11.67 8.14 -10.39
N PHE A 108 -11.62 6.90 -9.94
CA PHE A 108 -11.40 5.73 -10.79
C PHE A 108 -12.64 5.32 -11.61
N LYS A 109 -13.78 5.99 -11.41
CA LYS A 109 -14.97 5.86 -12.26
C LYS A 109 -14.88 6.81 -13.46
N SER A 110 -13.95 7.76 -13.46
CA SER A 110 -13.76 8.70 -14.56
C SER A 110 -12.75 8.18 -15.59
N TYR A 111 -13.19 8.11 -16.85
CA TYR A 111 -12.33 7.77 -17.97
C TYR A 111 -11.12 8.71 -18.09
N ASP A 112 -11.33 10.02 -17.93
CA ASP A 112 -10.26 11.01 -18.07
C ASP A 112 -9.19 10.83 -16.98
N GLN A 113 -9.60 10.46 -15.78
CA GLN A 113 -8.68 10.17 -14.68
C GLN A 113 -7.92 8.86 -14.89
N LEU A 114 -8.57 7.82 -15.40
CA LEU A 114 -7.93 6.55 -15.74
C LEU A 114 -6.88 6.73 -16.84
N ILE A 115 -7.20 7.48 -17.90
CA ILE A 115 -6.22 7.85 -18.94
C ILE A 115 -5.10 8.66 -18.33
N GLY A 116 -5.41 9.71 -17.57
CA GLY A 116 -4.38 10.57 -17.00
C GLY A 116 -3.43 9.81 -16.08
N MET A 117 -3.92 8.80 -15.36
CA MET A 117 -3.09 7.88 -14.58
C MET A 117 -2.17 7.04 -15.48
N VAL A 118 -2.73 6.36 -16.49
CA VAL A 118 -1.95 5.50 -17.39
C VAL A 118 -0.88 6.28 -18.14
N GLU A 119 -1.20 7.47 -18.64
CA GLU A 119 -0.25 8.35 -19.34
C GLU A 119 0.87 8.82 -18.42
N LYS A 120 0.56 9.16 -17.16
CA LYS A 120 1.58 9.53 -16.16
C LYS A 120 2.49 8.35 -15.81
N ILE A 121 1.94 7.13 -15.73
CA ILE A 121 2.71 5.91 -15.46
C ILE A 121 3.63 5.59 -16.63
N LYS A 122 3.09 5.52 -17.85
CA LYS A 122 3.84 5.13 -19.06
C LYS A 122 4.69 6.25 -19.66
N GLN A 123 4.51 7.48 -19.19
CA GLN A 123 5.18 8.69 -19.69
C GLN A 123 5.01 8.91 -21.20
N ASN A 124 3.95 8.36 -21.78
CA ASN A 124 3.66 8.40 -23.20
C ASN A 124 2.14 8.55 -23.42
N PRO A 125 1.72 9.15 -24.54
CA PRO A 125 0.30 9.19 -24.91
C PRO A 125 -0.27 7.77 -25.05
N THR A 126 -1.49 7.59 -24.55
CA THR A 126 -2.15 6.27 -24.63
C THR A 126 -2.56 5.96 -26.06
N GLU A 127 -2.21 4.76 -26.57
CA GLU A 127 -2.63 4.28 -27.90
C GLU A 127 -4.15 4.09 -28.01
N GLU A 128 -4.70 4.13 -29.23
CA GLU A 128 -6.14 4.03 -29.47
C GLU A 128 -6.77 2.75 -28.88
N ASN A 129 -6.06 1.62 -28.98
CA ASN A 129 -6.52 0.34 -28.41
C ASN A 129 -6.66 0.43 -26.88
N THR A 130 -5.64 0.97 -26.21
CA THR A 130 -5.66 1.16 -24.75
C THR A 130 -6.73 2.16 -24.33
N ARG A 131 -6.96 3.23 -25.10
CA ARG A 131 -8.07 4.18 -24.87
C ARG A 131 -9.43 3.49 -24.92
N LYS A 132 -9.66 2.60 -25.90
CA LYS A 132 -10.91 1.82 -25.99
C LYS A 132 -11.11 0.94 -24.75
N LYS A 133 -10.07 0.20 -24.33
CA LYS A 133 -10.11 -0.63 -23.12
C LYS A 133 -10.40 0.19 -21.86
N LEU A 134 -9.75 1.35 -21.69
CA LEU A 134 -9.99 2.24 -20.56
C LEU A 134 -11.40 2.83 -20.56
N SER A 135 -11.97 3.10 -21.74
CA SER A 135 -13.36 3.57 -21.86
C SER A 135 -14.37 2.51 -21.44
N GLU A 136 -14.14 1.25 -21.84
CA GLU A 136 -14.95 0.11 -21.40
C GLU A 136 -14.84 -0.10 -19.89
N LEU A 137 -13.62 -0.05 -19.35
CA LEU A 137 -13.37 -0.15 -17.92
C LEU A 137 -14.12 0.93 -17.14
N ALA A 138 -14.08 2.19 -17.59
CA ALA A 138 -14.81 3.28 -16.96
C ALA A 138 -16.34 3.08 -16.99
N LYS A 139 -16.88 2.46 -18.06
CA LYS A 139 -18.31 2.12 -18.13
C LYS A 139 -18.67 1.03 -17.12
N VAL A 140 -17.86 -0.03 -17.05
CA VAL A 140 -18.07 -1.16 -16.13
C VAL A 140 -17.98 -0.69 -14.68
N THR A 141 -16.96 0.09 -14.32
CA THR A 141 -16.79 0.60 -12.95
C THR A 141 -17.94 1.51 -12.53
N ARG A 142 -18.43 2.38 -13.43
CA ARG A 142 -19.62 3.20 -13.16
C ARG A 142 -20.86 2.36 -12.94
N GLN A 143 -21.09 1.32 -13.73
CA GLN A 143 -22.29 0.49 -13.62
C GLN A 143 -22.32 -0.34 -12.32
N LEU A 144 -21.17 -0.85 -11.90
CA LEU A 144 -21.06 -1.72 -10.72
C LEU A 144 -21.04 -0.95 -9.39
N PHE A 145 -20.61 0.31 -9.40
CA PHE A 145 -20.39 1.12 -8.19
C PHE A 145 -21.11 2.48 -8.28
N ALA A 146 -22.24 2.56 -8.99
CA ALA A 146 -23.08 3.76 -9.09
C ALA A 146 -23.76 4.14 -7.76
#